data_AF-W9T8U0-F1
#
_entry.id   AF-W9T8U0-F1
#
_cell.length_a   1.000
_cell.length_b   1.000
_cell.length_c   1.000
_cell.angle_alpha   90.00
_cell.angle_beta   90.00
_cell.angle_gamma   90.00
#
_symmetry.space_group_name_H-M   'P 1'
#
loop_
_entity.id
_entity.type
_entity.pdbx_description
1 polymer ?
#
loop_
_entity_poly.entity_id
_entity_poly.type
_entity_poly.pdbx_seq_one_letter_code
_entity_poly.pdbx_strand_id
1 'polypeptide(L)'
;MFFNNYYQSELITLRQFGKRFAEHGPARQSGCSPDVEHLQEGFALLTGRLRQKLPAELQNIADKLMAYAQGGRYGLDEEDERLLWSRYIHLSAHWTPSRGLLISKPAPNVRLTYNNKPQQGYPE
;
A
#
# COMPACT_ATOMS: atom_id res chain seq x y z
N MET A 1 -15.52 -17.07 4.59
CA MET A 1 -14.43 -16.11 4.24
C MET A 1 -14.85 -15.37 2.98
N PHE A 2 -15.30 -14.12 3.09
CA PHE A 2 -15.60 -13.29 1.92
C PHE A 2 -14.28 -12.89 1.26
N PHE A 3 -13.87 -13.62 0.23
CA PHE A 3 -12.87 -13.13 -0.71
C PHE A 3 -13.39 -11.79 -1.25
N ASN A 4 -12.61 -10.73 -1.05
CA ASN A 4 -13.02 -9.35 -1.24
C ASN A 4 -13.55 -9.10 -2.66
N ASN A 5 -14.89 -9.05 -2.81
CA ASN A 5 -15.59 -8.84 -4.08
C ASN A 5 -15.10 -7.56 -4.80
N TYR A 6 -14.62 -6.58 -4.05
CA TYR A 6 -14.01 -5.36 -4.57
C TYR A 6 -12.73 -5.64 -5.37
N TYR A 7 -11.81 -6.47 -4.85
CA TYR A 7 -10.59 -6.83 -5.59
C TYR A 7 -10.91 -7.58 -6.88
N GLN A 8 -11.93 -8.44 -6.86
CA GLN A 8 -12.37 -9.16 -8.05
C GLN A 8 -13.00 -8.22 -9.09
N SER A 9 -13.84 -7.26 -8.67
CA SER A 9 -14.42 -6.28 -9.59
C SER A 9 -13.38 -5.33 -10.18
N GLU A 10 -12.37 -4.93 -9.41
CA GLU A 10 -11.25 -4.11 -9.89
C GLU A 10 -10.41 -4.87 -10.92
N LEU A 11 -10.09 -6.15 -10.69
CA LEU A 11 -9.36 -6.98 -11.65
C LEU A 11 -10.13 -7.20 -12.97
N ILE A 12 -11.45 -7.38 -12.89
CA ILE A 12 -12.31 -7.48 -14.08
C ILE A 12 -12.32 -6.16 -14.85
N THR A 13 -12.50 -5.04 -14.15
CA THR A 13 -12.47 -3.69 -14.72
C THR A 13 -11.13 -3.41 -15.40
N LEU A 14 -10.04 -3.76 -14.73
CA LEU A 14 -8.67 -3.64 -15.22
C LEU A 14 -8.46 -4.43 -16.52
N ARG A 15 -8.94 -5.68 -16.56
CA ARG A 15 -8.90 -6.55 -17.74
C ARG A 15 -9.70 -5.97 -18.91
N GLN A 16 -10.89 -5.43 -18.64
CA GLN A 16 -11.73 -4.79 -19.67
C GLN A 16 -11.08 -3.52 -20.24
N PHE A 17 -10.44 -2.71 -19.39
CA PHE A 17 -9.70 -1.54 -19.83
C PHE A 17 -8.47 -1.89 -20.65
N GLY A 18 -7.66 -2.87 -20.24
CA GLY A 18 -6.53 -3.36 -21.02
C GLY A 18 -6.97 -3.85 -22.41
N LYS A 19 -8.11 -4.54 -22.48
CA LYS A 19 -8.72 -4.97 -23.75
C LYS A 19 -9.11 -3.78 -24.63
N ARG A 20 -9.82 -2.79 -24.09
CA ARG A 20 -10.21 -1.58 -24.83
C ARG A 20 -9.01 -0.74 -25.29
N PHE A 21 -7.96 -0.65 -24.47
CA PHE A 21 -6.73 0.04 -24.85
C PHE A 21 -6.01 -0.68 -25.99
N ALA A 22 -5.96 -2.02 -25.96
CA ALA A 22 -5.41 -2.79 -27.07
C ALA A 22 -6.24 -2.66 -28.37
N GLU A 23 -7.55 -2.48 -28.24
CA GLU A 23 -8.48 -2.37 -29.37
C GLU A 23 -8.59 -0.94 -29.96
N HIS A 24 -8.50 0.10 -29.12
CA HIS A 24 -8.79 1.51 -29.50
C HIS A 24 -7.61 2.46 -29.24
N GLY A 25 -6.48 1.97 -28.74
CA GLY A 25 -5.23 2.72 -28.66
C GLY A 25 -4.73 3.09 -30.06
N PRO A 26 -3.85 4.11 -30.18
CA PRO A 26 -3.30 4.51 -31.47
C PRO A 26 -2.72 3.28 -32.19
N ALA A 27 -3.08 3.11 -33.47
CA ALA A 27 -2.74 1.91 -34.23
C ALA A 27 -1.22 1.64 -34.16
N ARG A 28 -0.85 0.44 -33.68
CA ARG A 28 0.54 -0.04 -33.73
C ARG A 28 1.01 0.00 -35.18
N GLN A 29 2.11 0.70 -35.44
CA GLN A 29 2.85 0.48 -36.67
C GLN A 29 3.38 -0.96 -36.64
N SER A 30 2.86 -1.79 -37.54
CA SER A 30 3.24 -3.19 -37.71
C SER A 30 4.76 -3.29 -37.93
N GLY A 31 5.49 -3.75 -36.92
CA GLY A 31 6.94 -3.97 -37.01
C GLY A 31 7.81 -3.29 -35.95
N CYS A 32 7.27 -2.39 -35.12
CA CYS A 32 8.04 -1.84 -34.01
C CYS A 32 7.93 -2.76 -32.78
N SER A 33 9.07 -3.17 -32.23
CA SER A 33 9.15 -3.86 -30.93
C SER A 33 8.38 -3.04 -29.89
N PRO A 34 7.70 -3.68 -28.92
CA PRO A 34 6.95 -2.97 -27.90
C PRO A 34 7.91 -2.01 -27.18
N ASP A 35 7.76 -0.72 -27.43
CA ASP A 35 8.61 0.27 -26.79
C ASP A 35 8.32 0.25 -25.29
N VAL A 36 9.38 0.26 -24.47
CA VAL A 36 9.31 0.08 -23.02
C VAL A 36 8.39 1.13 -22.39
N GLU A 37 8.36 2.32 -23.00
CA GLU A 37 7.56 3.47 -22.60
C GLU A 37 6.05 3.22 -22.69
N HIS A 38 5.56 2.63 -23.78
CA HIS A 38 4.13 2.33 -23.94
C HIS A 38 3.65 1.21 -23.01
N LEU A 39 4.54 0.26 -22.69
CA LEU A 39 4.26 -0.81 -21.74
C LEU A 39 4.29 -0.28 -20.29
N GLN A 40 5.20 0.64 -19.98
CA GLN A 40 5.23 1.38 -18.72
C GLN A 40 4.02 2.30 -18.56
N GLU A 41 3.59 3.01 -19.60
CA GLU A 41 2.38 3.84 -19.56
C GLU A 41 1.12 3.00 -19.36
N GLY A 42 1.00 1.88 -20.07
CA GLY A 42 -0.07 0.90 -19.84
C GLY A 42 -0.03 0.35 -18.42
N PHE A 43 1.14 -0.03 -17.91
CA PHE A 43 1.31 -0.51 -16.54
C PHE A 43 1.01 0.57 -15.49
N ALA A 44 1.43 1.82 -15.71
CA ALA A 44 1.13 2.97 -14.84
C ALA A 44 -0.36 3.31 -14.85
N LEU A 45 -1.05 3.21 -15.99
CA LEU A 45 -2.51 3.32 -16.09
C LEU A 45 -3.23 2.20 -15.34
N LEU A 46 -2.74 0.97 -15.47
CA LEU A 46 -3.33 -0.21 -14.84
C LEU A 46 -3.13 -0.20 -13.32
N THR A 47 -1.91 0.09 -12.85
CA THR A 47 -1.57 0.18 -11.42
C THR A 47 -2.09 1.46 -10.76
N GLY A 48 -2.10 2.59 -11.48
CA GLY A 48 -2.70 3.84 -11.01
C GLY A 48 -4.22 3.77 -10.86
N ARG A 49 -4.88 2.82 -11.53
CA ARG A 49 -6.32 2.52 -11.39
C ARG A 49 -6.64 1.41 -10.41
N LEU A 50 -5.65 0.62 -9.97
CA LEU A 50 -5.72 -0.06 -8.68
C LEU A 50 -5.60 1.00 -7.56
N ARG A 51 -6.49 2.00 -7.59
CA ARG A 51 -6.81 2.79 -6.42
C ARG A 51 -7.40 1.80 -5.43
N GLN A 52 -6.60 1.41 -4.46
CA GLN A 52 -7.10 0.93 -3.18
C GLN A 52 -7.97 2.06 -2.64
N LYS A 53 -9.26 2.04 -2.96
CA LYS A 53 -10.19 3.04 -2.47
C LYS A 53 -10.21 2.87 -0.97
N LEU A 54 -9.78 3.92 -0.28
CA LEU A 54 -9.81 3.93 1.16
C LEU A 54 -11.29 3.85 1.61
N PRO A 55 -11.63 3.00 2.60
CA PRO A 55 -12.97 3.00 3.18
C PRO A 55 -13.39 4.41 3.58
N ALA A 56 -14.66 4.76 3.36
CA ALA A 56 -15.15 6.12 3.60
C ALA A 56 -14.89 6.61 5.03
N GLU A 57 -14.99 5.69 6.01
CA GLU A 57 -14.70 5.95 7.43
C GLU A 57 -13.23 6.28 7.73
N LEU A 58 -12.31 5.88 6.87
CA LEU A 58 -10.88 6.18 7.01
C LEU A 58 -10.47 7.45 6.25
N GLN A 59 -11.34 8.02 5.41
CA GLN A 59 -10.97 9.16 4.57
C GLN A 59 -10.55 10.38 5.40
N ASN A 60 -11.32 10.70 6.44
CA ASN A 60 -11.01 11.81 7.35
C ASN A 60 -9.70 11.56 8.11
N ILE A 61 -9.49 10.34 8.63
CA ILE A 61 -8.27 9.93 9.30
C ILE A 61 -7.05 10.08 8.38
N ALA A 62 -7.18 9.68 7.12
CA ALA A 62 -6.12 9.86 6.14
C ALA A 62 -5.79 11.34 5.88
N ASP A 63 -6.81 12.19 5.74
CA ASP A 63 -6.60 13.63 5.56
C ASP A 63 -5.86 14.26 6.76
N LYS A 64 -6.24 13.88 8.00
CA LYS A 64 -5.56 14.28 9.25
C LYS A 64 -4.09 13.82 9.27
N LEU A 65 -3.82 12.56 8.92
CA LEU A 65 -2.45 12.01 8.88
C LEU A 65 -1.61 12.64 7.77
N MET A 66 -2.20 12.96 6.62
CA MET A 66 -1.52 13.67 5.53
C MET A 66 -1.10 15.08 5.95
N ALA A 67 -1.99 15.81 6.65
CA ALA A 67 -1.65 17.12 7.19
C ALA A 67 -0.50 17.04 8.21
N TYR A 68 -0.51 16.01 9.08
CA TYR A 68 0.59 15.77 10.02
C TYR A 68 1.92 15.50 9.31
N ALA A 69 1.93 14.64 8.30
CA ALA A 69 3.13 14.31 7.52
C ALA A 69 3.72 15.54 6.79
N GLN A 70 2.88 16.52 6.45
CA GLN A 70 3.29 17.79 5.84
C GLN A 70 3.80 18.82 6.87
N GLY A 71 3.99 18.43 8.13
CA GLY A 71 4.47 19.30 9.21
C GLY A 71 3.35 19.97 10.02
N GLY A 72 2.10 19.59 9.78
CA GLY A 72 0.97 19.98 10.61
C GLY A 72 1.03 19.35 12.02
N ARG A 73 0.09 19.73 12.89
CA ARG A 73 -0.05 19.09 14.21
C ARG A 73 -0.67 17.70 14.06
N TYR A 74 -0.34 16.81 15.00
CA TYR A 74 -1.03 15.52 15.10
C TYR A 74 -2.50 15.76 15.43
N GLY A 75 -3.39 15.29 14.57
CA GLY A 75 -4.80 15.68 14.56
C GLY A 75 -5.80 14.53 14.72
N LEU A 76 -5.36 13.31 15.02
CA LEU A 76 -6.26 12.20 15.34
C LEU A 76 -6.88 12.42 16.72
N ASP A 77 -8.18 12.20 16.81
CA ASP A 77 -8.91 12.21 18.08
C ASP A 77 -9.08 10.80 18.64
N GLU A 78 -9.65 10.69 19.85
CA GLU A 78 -9.83 9.40 20.52
C GLU A 78 -10.74 8.44 19.73
N GLU A 79 -11.70 8.96 18.97
CA GLU A 79 -12.60 8.12 18.18
C GLU A 79 -11.91 7.57 16.93
N ASP A 80 -11.09 8.38 16.27
CA ASP A 80 -10.24 7.96 15.17
C ASP A 80 -9.28 6.84 15.61
N GLU A 81 -8.60 7.05 16.74
CA GLU A 81 -7.66 6.07 17.27
C GLU A 81 -8.39 4.78 17.65
N ARG A 82 -9.54 4.88 18.33
CA ARG A 82 -10.37 3.71 18.66
C ARG A 82 -10.79 2.94 17.40
N LEU A 83 -11.18 3.62 16.32
CA LEU A 83 -11.53 2.99 15.05
C LEU A 83 -10.32 2.25 14.45
N LEU A 84 -9.15 2.91 14.41
CA LEU A 84 -7.92 2.33 13.91
C LEU A 84 -7.53 1.08 14.71
N TRP A 85 -7.47 1.17 16.03
CA TRP A 85 -7.08 0.06 16.91
C TRP A 85 -8.06 -1.11 16.86
N SER A 86 -9.37 -0.85 16.78
CA SER A 86 -10.37 -1.92 16.81
C SER A 86 -10.46 -2.71 15.51
N ARG A 87 -10.13 -2.11 14.35
CA ARG A 87 -10.44 -2.71 13.04
C ARG A 87 -9.30 -2.78 12.05
N TYR A 88 -8.33 -1.87 12.13
CA TYR A 88 -7.35 -1.66 11.07
C TYR A 88 -5.89 -1.86 11.50
N ILE A 89 -5.57 -1.63 12.77
CA ILE A 89 -4.25 -1.91 13.33
C ILE A 89 -4.24 -3.36 13.82
N HIS A 90 -3.42 -4.18 13.18
CA HIS A 90 -3.24 -5.57 13.57
C HIS A 90 -2.11 -5.71 14.59
N LEU A 91 -2.30 -6.61 15.56
CA LEU A 91 -1.26 -7.04 16.49
C LEU A 91 -0.24 -7.90 15.75
N SER A 92 0.81 -7.25 15.24
CA SER A 92 1.90 -7.93 14.53
C SER A 92 2.87 -8.65 15.47
N ALA A 93 2.90 -8.27 16.75
CA ALA A 93 3.74 -8.88 17.77
C ALA A 93 2.94 -9.89 18.61
N HIS A 94 3.35 -11.16 18.61
CA HIS A 94 2.69 -12.25 19.32
C HIS A 94 3.65 -13.42 19.60
N TRP A 95 3.31 -14.28 20.56
CA TRP A 95 4.11 -15.43 20.97
C TRP A 95 3.83 -16.72 20.18
N THR A 96 2.99 -16.68 19.15
CA THR A 96 2.69 -17.85 18.30
C THR A 96 3.93 -18.32 17.52
N PRO A 97 4.37 -19.58 17.65
CA PRO A 97 5.49 -20.13 16.89
C PRO A 97 5.13 -20.38 15.42
N SER A 98 6.04 -20.02 14.52
CA SER A 98 5.97 -20.32 13.09
C SER A 98 7.11 -21.27 12.73
N ARG A 99 6.79 -22.53 12.40
CA ARG A 99 7.78 -23.59 12.09
C ARG A 99 8.85 -23.77 13.18
N GLY A 100 8.43 -23.71 14.45
CA GLY A 100 9.34 -23.84 15.60
C GLY A 100 10.12 -22.57 15.97
N LEU A 101 9.93 -21.45 15.26
CA LEU A 101 10.59 -20.17 15.52
C LEU A 101 9.60 -19.12 16.00
N LEU A 102 10.03 -18.26 16.92
CA LEU A 102 9.24 -17.13 17.44
C LEU A 102 9.54 -15.85 16.64
N ILE A 103 9.16 -15.83 15.36
CA ILE A 103 9.48 -14.74 14.43
C ILE A 103 8.85 -13.41 14.87
N SER A 104 7.61 -13.45 15.38
CA SER A 104 6.85 -12.26 15.81
C SER A 104 6.96 -11.97 17.30
N LYS A 105 7.96 -12.53 18.00
CA LYS A 105 8.12 -12.35 19.44
C LYS A 105 8.14 -10.85 19.79
N PRO A 106 7.30 -10.39 20.73
CA PRO A 106 7.34 -9.01 21.19
C PRO A 106 8.69 -8.64 21.79
N ALA A 107 9.11 -7.39 21.53
CA ALA A 107 10.21 -6.77 22.25
C ALA A 107 9.84 -6.66 23.75
N PRO A 108 10.80 -6.74 24.68
CA PRO A 108 10.51 -6.77 26.12
C PRO A 108 9.74 -5.55 26.64
N ASN A 109 9.88 -4.37 26.02
CA ASN A 109 9.22 -3.13 26.45
C ASN A 109 8.62 -2.38 25.25
N VAL A 110 9.48 -1.78 24.42
CA VAL A 110 9.11 -0.94 23.28
C VAL A 110 9.84 -1.40 22.02
N ARG A 111 9.33 -1.00 20.86
CA ARG A 111 10.03 -1.22 19.59
C ARG A 111 11.39 -0.53 19.64
N LEU A 112 12.46 -1.28 19.41
CA LEU A 112 13.81 -0.75 19.41
C LEU A 112 13.98 0.21 18.22
N THR A 113 14.33 1.46 18.52
CA THR A 113 14.64 2.49 17.54
C THR A 113 16.14 2.68 17.49
N TYR A 114 16.73 2.45 16.32
CA TYR A 114 18.15 2.67 16.09
C TYR A 114 18.32 3.93 15.26
N ASN A 115 19.13 4.86 15.76
CA ASN A 115 19.46 6.05 14.99
C ASN A 115 20.32 5.65 13.79
N ASN A 116 20.10 6.31 12.65
CA ASN A 116 20.94 6.13 11.48
C ASN A 116 22.29 6.84 11.69
N LYS A 117 23.14 6.24 12.52
CA LYS A 117 24.52 6.67 12.75
C LYS A 117 25.44 5.78 11.90
N PRO A 118 26.50 6.34 11.29
CA PRO A 118 27.50 5.54 10.62
C PRO A 118 28.06 4.50 11.60
N GLN A 119 28.24 3.28 11.10
CA GLN A 119 28.86 2.24 11.90
C GLN A 119 30.29 2.65 12.21
N GLN A 120 30.69 2.50 13.48
CA GLN A 120 32.03 2.80 13.93
C GLN A 120 33.05 2.02 13.09
N GLY A 121 33.88 2.73 12.31
CA GLY A 121 34.91 2.14 11.46
C GLY A 121 34.61 2.07 9.96
N TYR A 122 33.44 2.54 9.49
CA TYR A 122 33.20 2.76 8.06
C TYR A 122 33.53 4.20 7.65
N PRO A 123 34.20 4.42 6.50
CA PRO A 123 34.39 5.77 5.96
C PRO A 123 33.03 6.37 5.57
N GLU A 124 32.89 7.68 5.79
CA GLU A 124 31.71 8.47 5.40
C GLU A 124 31.67 8.74 3.89
#